data_AF-A0A1X2HG90-F1
#
_entry.id   AF-A0A1X2HG90-F1
#
_cell.length_a   1.000
_cell.length_b   1.000
_cell.length_c   1.000
_cell.angle_alpha   90.00
_cell.angle_beta   90.00
_cell.angle_gamma   90.00
#
_symmetry.space_group_name_H-M   'P 1'
#
loop_
_entity.id
_entity.type
_entity.pdbx_description
1 polymer ?
#
loop_
_entity_poly.entity_id
_entity_poly.type
_entity_poly.pdbx_seq_one_letter_code
_entity_poly.pdbx_strand_id
1 'polypeptide(L)'
;MRTHLSLNTIVAGLLSIASVHARSTVYVLPPQNAVANPPTLSLDAFSVGHAQLTDTTADHPALHWEANYKQEAFQSAHVVWSNHRAKDCFERQTDMNLLMVVSGVSDPQDILPSYEPSYYVSSNRAKDYMAVAADTAASIEHQGGHAITELPHIEEDEFIANDVFNPEHHADKKFLHELQAAQDALETLDPDTTQMAAFHLHGLRSLKHEYGAESVQYQEAERLLSLFIQKTLIPKLESFEASDKRVAGTLIFAPGHDHQRNHHHSMSKRAVPEDGSCFLSKESCENGTSYCSERGSCVKSKDCFVCQCKSPSFTGDACQVIDATADFQLLFWSGVFLIVLTSGVLLFVYKSGNVEDSGVMAVPSSLPKQD
;
A
#
# COMPACT_ATOMS: atom_id res chain seq x y z
N MET A 1 25.11 47.42 36.10
CA MET A 1 25.61 46.37 35.19
C MET A 1 24.80 45.11 35.43
N ARG A 2 23.84 44.81 34.53
CA ARG A 2 22.99 43.62 34.56
C ARG A 2 23.53 42.65 33.52
N THR A 3 23.90 41.44 33.94
CA THR A 3 24.24 40.33 33.06
C THR A 3 22.96 39.56 32.73
N HIS A 4 22.65 39.48 31.44
CA HIS A 4 21.61 38.59 30.91
C HIS A 4 22.19 37.19 30.76
N LEU A 5 21.67 36.23 31.52
CA LEU A 5 21.70 34.81 31.15
C LEU A 5 20.24 34.39 30.94
N SER A 6 19.79 34.39 29.69
CA SER A 6 18.54 33.73 29.31
C SER A 6 18.87 32.35 28.75
N LEU A 7 18.49 31.35 29.53
CA LEU A 7 18.08 29.99 29.14
C LEU A 7 17.78 29.88 27.64
N ASN A 8 18.70 29.30 26.87
CA ASN A 8 18.46 28.94 25.47
C ASN A 8 19.42 27.83 25.04
N THR A 9 19.43 26.70 25.75
CA THR A 9 19.99 25.45 25.21
C THR A 9 19.62 24.26 26.09
N ILE A 10 19.50 23.09 25.46
CA ILE A 10 19.28 21.75 26.02
C ILE A 10 17.80 21.34 26.15
N VAL A 11 17.17 21.10 25.00
CA VAL A 11 16.42 19.85 24.82
C VAL A 11 17.12 19.09 23.70
N ALA A 12 18.12 18.33 24.11
CA ALA A 12 18.76 17.32 23.29
C ALA A 12 17.91 16.04 23.31
N GLY A 13 17.93 15.33 22.18
CA GLY A 13 18.01 13.88 22.19
C GLY A 13 16.72 13.15 22.53
N LEU A 14 15.96 12.83 21.49
CA LEU A 14 15.32 11.53 21.24
C LEU A 14 14.62 11.65 19.87
N LEU A 15 15.41 11.88 18.81
CA LEU A 15 14.97 11.47 17.48
C LEU A 15 14.94 9.95 17.54
N SER A 16 13.73 9.46 17.80
CA SER A 16 13.29 8.09 17.60
C SER A 16 14.09 7.46 16.48
N ILE A 17 14.92 6.48 16.84
CA ILE A 17 15.35 5.43 15.93
C ILE A 17 14.04 4.74 15.57
N ALA A 18 13.37 5.28 14.56
CA ALA A 18 12.13 4.74 14.05
C ALA A 18 12.49 3.31 13.66
N SER A 19 11.91 2.36 14.40
CA SER A 19 11.87 0.96 14.02
C SER A 19 11.62 0.92 12.52
N VAL A 20 12.64 0.54 11.77
CA VAL A 20 12.62 0.42 10.31
C VAL A 20 11.60 -0.66 10.03
N HIS A 21 10.34 -0.25 9.90
CA HIS A 21 9.31 -1.11 9.40
C HIS A 21 9.78 -1.54 8.01
N ALA A 22 9.66 -2.83 7.71
CA ALA A 22 9.92 -3.33 6.37
C ALA A 22 9.18 -2.46 5.35
N ARG A 23 9.96 -1.79 4.51
CA ARG A 23 9.48 -0.98 3.41
C ARG A 23 9.89 -1.68 2.15
N SER A 24 8.97 -1.79 1.22
CA SER A 24 9.34 -2.14 -0.14
C SER A 24 9.86 -0.91 -0.86
N THR A 25 10.89 -1.13 -1.65
CA THR A 25 11.54 -0.08 -2.41
C THR A 25 11.15 -0.25 -3.88
N VAL A 26 10.62 0.82 -4.48
CA VAL A 26 10.13 0.81 -5.85
C VAL A 26 10.99 1.68 -6.74
N TYR A 27 11.41 1.13 -7.86
CA TYR A 27 12.20 1.80 -8.89
C TYR A 27 11.38 1.82 -10.18
N VAL A 28 11.25 2.99 -10.79
CA VAL A 28 10.64 3.15 -12.12
C VAL A 28 11.76 3.37 -13.14
N LEU A 29 11.71 2.62 -14.24
CA LEU A 29 12.68 2.56 -15.33
C LEU A 29 12.02 2.95 -16.66
N PRO A 30 12.71 3.71 -17.54
CA PRO A 30 14.00 4.37 -17.30
C PRO A 30 13.90 5.45 -16.20
N PRO A 31 15.02 5.75 -15.51
CA PRO A 31 15.00 6.66 -14.37
C PRO A 31 14.59 8.06 -14.82
N GLN A 32 13.46 8.55 -14.30
CA GLN A 32 13.09 9.95 -14.41
C GLN A 32 13.77 10.72 -13.28
N ASN A 33 14.32 11.91 -13.59
CA ASN A 33 15.07 12.81 -12.69
C ASN A 33 15.04 12.43 -11.20
N ALA A 34 16.21 12.08 -10.64
CA ALA A 34 16.40 11.73 -9.25
C ALA A 34 15.66 12.70 -8.29
N VAL A 35 14.82 12.14 -7.42
CA VAL A 35 14.10 12.89 -6.39
C VAL A 35 14.88 12.76 -5.09
N ALA A 36 15.45 13.87 -4.62
CA ALA A 36 16.33 13.88 -3.44
C ALA A 36 15.70 13.33 -2.14
N ASN A 37 14.37 13.16 -2.09
CA ASN A 37 13.64 12.51 -1.00
C ASN A 37 12.45 11.72 -1.57
N PRO A 38 12.59 10.40 -1.80
CA PRO A 38 11.51 9.60 -2.35
C PRO A 38 10.33 9.56 -1.36
N PRO A 39 9.08 9.82 -1.81
CA PRO A 39 7.92 9.77 -0.94
C PRO A 39 7.65 8.33 -0.46
N THR A 40 7.00 8.20 0.70
CA THR A 40 6.46 6.92 1.18
C THR A 40 4.97 6.88 0.91
N LEU A 41 4.50 5.77 0.35
CA LEU A 41 3.12 5.58 -0.10
C LEU A 41 2.49 4.37 0.62
N SER A 42 1.16 4.35 0.66
CA SER A 42 0.41 3.14 1.00
C SER A 42 0.34 2.19 -0.20
N LEU A 43 0.11 0.90 0.05
CA LEU A 43 -0.13 -0.07 -1.02
C LEU A 43 -1.34 0.32 -1.87
N ASP A 44 -2.38 0.85 -1.24
CA ASP A 44 -3.59 1.35 -1.90
C ASP A 44 -3.29 2.46 -2.92
N ALA A 45 -2.44 3.41 -2.54
CA ALA A 45 -1.99 4.49 -3.42
C ALA A 45 -1.16 3.95 -4.60
N PHE A 46 -0.28 2.98 -4.33
CA PHE A 46 0.46 2.27 -5.38
C PHE A 46 -0.49 1.56 -6.35
N SER A 47 -1.47 0.83 -5.83
CA SER A 47 -2.45 0.07 -6.62
C SER A 47 -3.24 1.00 -7.55
N VAL A 48 -3.75 2.12 -7.03
CA VAL A 48 -4.44 3.14 -7.83
C VAL A 48 -3.52 3.76 -8.89
N GLY A 49 -2.27 4.08 -8.51
CA GLY A 49 -1.27 4.60 -9.45
C GLY A 49 -0.97 3.63 -10.59
N HIS A 50 -0.78 2.35 -10.27
CA HIS A 50 -0.51 1.29 -11.24
C HIS A 50 -1.69 1.03 -12.17
N ALA A 51 -2.92 1.02 -11.63
CA ALA A 51 -4.13 0.86 -12.43
C ALA A 51 -4.28 1.97 -13.48
N GLN A 52 -3.88 3.19 -13.14
CA GLN A 52 -3.90 4.32 -14.06
C GLN A 52 -2.81 4.23 -15.13
N LEU A 53 -1.60 3.79 -14.77
CA LEU A 53 -0.53 3.55 -15.75
C LEU A 53 -0.90 2.46 -16.77
N THR A 54 -1.75 1.51 -16.37
CA THR A 54 -2.16 0.36 -17.18
C THR A 54 -3.52 0.51 -17.85
N ASP A 55 -4.19 1.66 -17.69
CA ASP A 55 -5.55 1.90 -18.23
C ASP A 55 -6.61 0.90 -17.70
N THR A 56 -6.37 0.33 -16.51
CA THR A 56 -7.28 -0.63 -15.84
C THR A 56 -8.11 0.01 -14.74
N THR A 57 -8.11 1.34 -14.65
CA THR A 57 -8.79 2.07 -13.57
C THR A 57 -10.26 1.72 -13.45
N ALA A 58 -10.99 1.61 -14.56
CA ALA A 58 -12.43 1.37 -14.59
C ALA A 58 -12.86 0.10 -13.81
N ASP A 59 -12.00 -0.91 -13.77
CA ASP A 59 -12.27 -2.20 -13.13
C ASP A 59 -11.56 -2.35 -11.77
N HIS A 60 -10.79 -1.34 -11.34
CA HIS A 60 -9.92 -1.48 -10.18
C HIS A 60 -10.73 -1.49 -8.87
N PRO A 61 -10.53 -2.48 -7.97
CA PRO A 61 -11.29 -2.61 -6.72
C PRO A 61 -11.28 -1.35 -5.83
N ALA A 62 -10.19 -0.58 -5.87
CA ALA A 62 -10.10 0.67 -5.13
C ALA A 62 -11.10 1.75 -5.59
N LEU A 63 -11.55 1.70 -6.85
CA LEU A 63 -12.62 2.58 -7.33
C LEU A 63 -14.00 2.18 -6.80
N HIS A 64 -14.14 1.04 -6.14
CA HIS A 64 -15.36 0.64 -5.45
C HIS A 64 -15.34 0.91 -3.93
N TRP A 65 -14.24 1.45 -3.39
CA TRP A 65 -14.15 1.82 -1.97
C TRP A 65 -15.03 3.02 -1.61
N GLU A 66 -15.30 3.17 -0.31
CA GLU A 66 -15.98 4.35 0.23
C GLU A 66 -15.20 5.65 -0.10
N ALA A 67 -15.94 6.75 -0.25
CA ALA A 67 -15.40 8.02 -0.78
C ALA A 67 -14.18 8.57 0.00
N ASN A 68 -14.09 8.28 1.31
CA ASN A 68 -12.99 8.77 2.15
C ASN A 68 -11.66 8.07 1.82
N TYR A 69 -11.68 6.75 1.60
CA TYR A 69 -10.48 5.97 1.25
C TYR A 69 -9.98 6.31 -0.15
N LYS A 70 -10.90 6.61 -1.07
CA LYS A 70 -10.55 7.10 -2.41
C LYS A 70 -9.73 8.37 -2.33
N GLN A 71 -10.18 9.37 -1.56
CA GLN A 71 -9.50 10.66 -1.53
C GLN A 71 -8.06 10.54 -1.03
N GLU A 72 -7.80 9.75 0.02
CA GLU A 72 -6.46 9.53 0.54
C GLU A 72 -5.56 8.76 -0.44
N ALA A 73 -6.10 7.70 -1.08
CA ALA A 73 -5.39 6.94 -2.10
C ALA A 73 -5.06 7.81 -3.33
N PHE A 74 -6.01 8.63 -3.81
CA PHE A 74 -5.81 9.54 -4.94
C PHE A 74 -4.84 10.68 -4.60
N GLN A 75 -4.89 11.25 -3.39
CA GLN A 75 -3.94 12.28 -2.98
C GLN A 75 -2.50 11.73 -2.91
N SER A 76 -2.35 10.50 -2.43
CA SER A 76 -1.06 9.82 -2.36
C SER A 76 -0.57 9.39 -3.76
N ALA A 77 -1.46 8.86 -4.60
CA ALA A 77 -1.17 8.50 -5.98
C ALA A 77 -0.82 9.73 -6.83
N HIS A 78 -1.40 10.90 -6.54
CA HIS A 78 -1.03 12.16 -7.18
C HIS A 78 0.45 12.50 -6.95
N VAL A 79 1.05 12.12 -5.81
CA VAL A 79 2.49 12.33 -5.59
C VAL A 79 3.32 11.49 -6.57
N VAL A 80 2.88 10.27 -6.88
CA VAL A 80 3.48 9.45 -7.94
C VAL A 80 3.32 10.16 -9.28
N TRP A 81 2.11 10.59 -9.62
CA TRP A 81 1.80 11.18 -10.92
C TRP A 81 2.48 12.52 -11.16
N SER A 82 2.55 13.40 -10.16
CA SER A 82 3.11 14.75 -10.33
C SER A 82 4.63 14.75 -10.49
N ASN A 83 5.32 13.70 -10.02
CA ASN A 83 6.75 13.55 -10.21
C ASN A 83 7.11 13.03 -11.60
N HIS A 84 6.20 12.29 -12.24
CA HIS A 84 6.36 11.90 -13.64
C HIS A 84 5.86 13.09 -14.48
N ARG A 85 6.61 13.53 -15.49
CA ARG A 85 6.24 14.69 -16.34
C ARG A 85 5.03 14.42 -17.26
N ALA A 86 4.00 13.75 -16.75
CA ALA A 86 2.72 13.52 -17.38
C ALA A 86 1.98 14.85 -17.50
N LYS A 87 2.18 15.55 -18.63
CA LYS A 87 1.41 16.76 -18.96
C LYS A 87 -0.09 16.48 -19.08
N ASP A 88 -0.48 15.22 -19.26
CA ASP A 88 -1.85 14.73 -19.12
C ASP A 88 -1.84 13.41 -18.34
N CYS A 89 -2.50 13.40 -17.18
CA CYS A 89 -2.69 12.22 -16.34
C CYS A 89 -3.70 11.23 -16.94
N PHE A 90 -4.34 11.57 -18.07
CA PHE A 90 -5.44 10.84 -18.68
C PHE A 90 -5.11 10.28 -20.07
N GLU A 91 -3.90 10.50 -20.58
CA GLU A 91 -3.48 9.95 -21.86
C GLU A 91 -2.77 8.61 -21.61
N ARG A 92 -3.20 7.56 -22.31
CA ARG A 92 -2.60 6.21 -22.26
C ARG A 92 -1.10 6.35 -22.52
N GLN A 93 -0.30 6.20 -21.47
CA GLN A 93 1.07 6.72 -21.49
C GLN A 93 2.11 5.71 -21.93
N THR A 94 1.78 4.41 -21.93
CA THR A 94 2.73 3.34 -22.21
C THR A 94 2.11 2.30 -23.14
N ASP A 95 2.87 1.92 -24.16
CA ASP A 95 2.55 0.80 -25.05
C ASP A 95 2.74 -0.55 -24.34
N MET A 96 3.72 -0.63 -23.43
CA MET A 96 4.00 -1.82 -22.63
C MET A 96 4.37 -1.44 -21.18
N ASN A 97 3.82 -2.17 -20.22
CA ASN A 97 4.16 -2.08 -18.81
C ASN A 97 4.87 -3.36 -18.35
N LEU A 98 6.09 -3.21 -17.82
CA LEU A 98 6.81 -4.30 -17.19
C LEU A 98 6.80 -4.10 -15.67
N LEU A 99 6.34 -5.10 -14.92
CA LEU A 99 6.39 -5.14 -13.47
C LEU A 99 7.26 -6.32 -13.04
N MET A 100 8.25 -6.09 -12.19
CA MET A 100 9.05 -7.18 -11.62
C MET A 100 9.11 -7.01 -10.11
N VAL A 101 8.61 -8.02 -9.40
CA VAL A 101 8.64 -8.08 -7.94
C VAL A 101 9.72 -9.07 -7.54
N VAL A 102 10.69 -8.63 -6.74
CA VAL A 102 11.75 -9.49 -6.23
C VAL A 102 11.61 -9.59 -4.72
N SER A 103 11.41 -10.80 -4.23
CA SER A 103 11.26 -11.08 -2.80
C SER A 103 12.58 -11.52 -2.18
N GLY A 104 12.83 -11.08 -0.95
CA GLY A 104 13.95 -11.59 -0.16
C GLY A 104 15.11 -10.61 -0.01
N VAL A 105 15.13 -9.55 -0.82
CA VAL A 105 16.21 -8.56 -0.86
C VAL A 105 16.46 -7.95 0.51
N SER A 106 17.73 -7.89 0.89
CA SER A 106 18.18 -7.32 2.16
C SER A 106 18.45 -5.82 2.01
N ASP A 107 19.23 -5.46 1.00
CA ASP A 107 19.56 -4.08 0.66
C ASP A 107 19.35 -3.85 -0.85
N PRO A 108 18.26 -3.16 -1.25
CA PRO A 108 18.00 -2.83 -2.66
C PRO A 108 19.12 -2.03 -3.33
N GLN A 109 19.90 -1.26 -2.57
CA GLN A 109 20.99 -0.44 -3.08
C GLN A 109 22.18 -1.29 -3.54
N ASP A 110 22.34 -2.50 -3.00
CA ASP A 110 23.39 -3.43 -3.46
C ASP A 110 23.06 -3.99 -4.85
N ILE A 111 21.77 -4.10 -5.20
CA ILE A 111 21.33 -4.57 -6.52
C ILE A 111 21.38 -3.44 -7.55
N LEU A 112 20.96 -2.23 -7.17
CA LEU A 112 20.89 -1.07 -8.05
C LEU A 112 21.64 0.15 -7.47
N PRO A 113 22.98 0.10 -7.35
CA PRO A 113 23.76 1.15 -6.70
C PRO A 113 23.75 2.49 -7.45
N SER A 114 23.50 2.47 -8.76
CA SER A 114 23.45 3.67 -9.60
C SER A 114 22.07 4.30 -9.72
N TYR A 115 21.04 3.70 -9.11
CA TYR A 115 19.65 4.16 -9.23
C TYR A 115 19.14 4.59 -7.86
N GLU A 116 18.45 5.72 -7.83
CA GLU A 116 17.70 6.13 -6.65
C GLU A 116 16.27 5.56 -6.73
N PRO A 117 15.72 5.11 -5.59
CA PRO A 117 14.35 4.62 -5.57
C PRO A 117 13.37 5.76 -5.86
N SER A 118 12.33 5.46 -6.64
CA SER A 118 11.31 6.44 -7.00
C SER A 118 10.40 6.74 -5.81
N TYR A 119 10.07 5.72 -5.02
CA TYR A 119 9.29 5.83 -3.79
C TYR A 119 9.40 4.57 -2.94
N TYR A 120 8.96 4.67 -1.69
CA TYR A 120 8.82 3.55 -0.77
C TYR A 120 7.35 3.21 -0.58
N VAL A 121 7.04 1.95 -0.32
CA VAL A 121 5.71 1.53 0.12
C VAL A 121 5.81 0.99 1.54
N SER A 122 4.89 1.42 2.38
CA SER A 122 4.81 1.00 3.78
C SER A 122 3.85 -0.18 3.97
N SER A 123 4.18 -1.07 4.92
CA SER A 123 3.26 -2.10 5.47
C SER A 123 2.71 -3.09 4.45
N ASN A 124 3.58 -3.63 3.59
CA ASN A 124 3.15 -4.39 2.43
C ASN A 124 3.99 -5.67 2.26
N ARG A 125 3.40 -6.72 1.66
CA ARG A 125 4.10 -7.96 1.31
C ARG A 125 4.28 -8.07 -0.19
N ALA A 126 5.28 -8.84 -0.60
CA ALA A 126 5.47 -9.24 -2.00
C ALA A 126 4.20 -9.82 -2.62
N LYS A 127 3.45 -10.63 -1.85
CA LYS A 127 2.18 -11.23 -2.27
C LYS A 127 1.12 -10.18 -2.61
N ASP A 128 1.10 -9.07 -1.88
CA ASP A 128 0.08 -8.05 -2.07
C ASP A 128 0.32 -7.30 -3.40
N TYR A 129 1.58 -7.07 -3.78
CA TYR A 129 1.91 -6.55 -5.11
C TYR A 129 1.55 -7.49 -6.25
N MET A 130 1.77 -8.80 -6.07
CA MET A 130 1.38 -9.75 -7.09
C MET A 130 -0.12 -9.91 -7.22
N ALA A 131 -0.88 -9.73 -6.13
CA ALA A 131 -2.33 -9.62 -6.23
C ALA A 131 -2.73 -8.43 -7.10
N VAL A 132 -2.11 -7.25 -6.87
CA VAL A 132 -2.31 -6.07 -7.73
C VAL A 132 -1.91 -6.35 -9.18
N ALA A 133 -0.78 -7.02 -9.40
CA ALA A 133 -0.29 -7.37 -10.73
C ALA A 133 -1.25 -8.33 -11.46
N ALA A 134 -1.72 -9.37 -10.77
CA ALA A 134 -2.64 -10.37 -11.30
C ALA A 134 -4.01 -9.76 -11.62
N ASP A 135 -4.55 -8.92 -10.73
CA ASP A 135 -5.80 -8.19 -10.97
C ASP A 135 -5.67 -7.27 -12.18
N THR A 136 -4.53 -6.57 -12.30
CA THR A 136 -4.24 -5.71 -13.46
C THR A 136 -4.15 -6.53 -14.75
N ALA A 137 -3.41 -7.63 -14.74
CA ALA A 137 -3.26 -8.50 -15.91
C ALA A 137 -4.60 -9.10 -16.36
N ALA A 138 -5.43 -9.56 -15.42
CA ALA A 138 -6.76 -10.08 -15.71
C ALA A 138 -7.65 -9.00 -16.37
N SER A 139 -7.58 -7.75 -15.91
CA SER A 139 -8.29 -6.62 -16.54
C SER A 139 -7.78 -6.36 -17.97
N ILE A 140 -6.47 -6.39 -18.21
CA ILE A 140 -5.88 -6.24 -19.56
C ILE A 140 -6.32 -7.35 -20.51
N GLU A 141 -6.31 -8.60 -20.05
CA GLU A 141 -6.79 -9.75 -20.84
C GLU A 141 -8.28 -9.62 -21.18
N HIS A 142 -9.10 -9.16 -20.23
CA HIS A 142 -10.52 -8.89 -20.47
C HIS A 142 -10.75 -7.80 -21.53
N GLN A 143 -9.82 -6.85 -21.67
CA GLN A 143 -9.85 -5.82 -22.71
C GLN A 143 -9.25 -6.27 -24.06
N GLY A 144 -8.85 -7.54 -24.18
CA GLY A 144 -8.26 -8.10 -25.39
C GLY A 144 -6.76 -7.83 -25.54
N GLY A 145 -6.09 -7.38 -24.47
CA GLY A 145 -4.64 -7.29 -24.40
C GLY A 145 -3.98 -8.63 -24.08
N HIS A 146 -2.66 -8.70 -24.26
CA HIS A 146 -1.86 -9.84 -23.82
C HIS A 146 -1.08 -9.47 -22.56
N ALA A 147 -1.23 -10.29 -21.52
CA ALA A 147 -0.51 -10.17 -20.27
C ALA A 147 0.26 -11.45 -19.95
N ILE A 148 1.48 -11.33 -19.45
CA ILE A 148 2.28 -12.45 -18.97
C ILE A 148 2.43 -12.27 -17.45
N THR A 149 1.94 -13.20 -16.65
CA THR A 149 2.00 -13.12 -15.16
C THR A 149 2.80 -14.25 -14.52
N GLU A 150 3.06 -15.31 -15.28
CA GLU A 150 3.84 -16.46 -14.83
C GLU A 150 5.05 -16.63 -15.73
N LEU A 151 6.18 -16.97 -15.11
CA LEU A 151 7.40 -17.29 -15.83
C LEU A 151 7.20 -18.61 -16.58
N PRO A 152 7.63 -18.70 -17.85
CA PRO A 152 7.50 -19.94 -18.61
C PRO A 152 8.23 -21.08 -17.89
N HIS A 153 7.63 -22.27 -17.91
CA HIS A 153 8.30 -23.45 -17.40
C HIS A 153 9.40 -23.85 -18.39
N ILE A 154 10.66 -23.55 -18.07
CA ILE A 154 11.81 -23.98 -18.88
C ILE A 154 12.12 -25.43 -18.51
N GLU A 155 12.22 -26.30 -19.52
CA GLU A 155 12.79 -27.64 -19.36
C GLU A 155 14.26 -27.52 -18.94
N GLU A 156 14.78 -28.52 -18.21
CA GLU A 156 16.11 -28.47 -17.59
C GLU A 156 17.24 -28.46 -18.63
N ASP A 157 17.56 -27.29 -19.18
CA ASP A 157 18.80 -27.08 -19.94
C ASP A 157 19.98 -26.88 -18.98
N GLU A 158 21.15 -27.33 -19.43
CA GLU A 158 22.41 -27.36 -18.67
C GLU A 158 22.92 -25.95 -18.38
N PHE A 159 22.36 -25.31 -17.35
CA PHE A 159 22.82 -24.01 -16.86
C PHE A 159 24.25 -24.15 -16.33
N ILE A 160 25.13 -23.19 -16.68
CA ILE A 160 26.51 -23.17 -16.19
C ILE A 160 26.46 -22.85 -14.69
N ALA A 161 26.40 -23.89 -13.87
CA ALA A 161 26.52 -23.78 -12.44
C ALA A 161 27.93 -23.25 -12.13
N ASN A 162 27.99 -22.04 -11.58
CA ASN A 162 29.19 -21.59 -10.89
C ASN A 162 29.41 -22.48 -9.66
N ASP A 163 30.65 -22.66 -9.23
CA ASP A 163 31.04 -23.47 -8.05
C ASP A 163 30.31 -23.08 -6.74
N VAL A 164 29.61 -21.94 -6.72
CA VAL A 164 28.85 -21.41 -5.58
C VAL A 164 27.47 -22.06 -5.44
N PHE A 165 26.79 -22.36 -6.56
CA PHE A 165 25.42 -22.88 -6.53
C PHE A 165 25.41 -24.39 -6.69
N ASN A 166 24.76 -25.09 -5.76
CA ASN A 166 24.57 -26.53 -5.89
C ASN A 166 23.19 -26.81 -6.52
N PRO A 167 23.11 -27.29 -7.78
CA PRO A 167 21.84 -27.55 -8.45
C PRO A 167 21.02 -28.68 -7.78
N GLU A 168 21.62 -29.48 -6.90
CA GLU A 168 20.91 -30.48 -6.09
C GLU A 168 20.08 -29.84 -4.96
N HIS A 169 20.44 -28.63 -4.51
CA HIS A 169 19.69 -27.90 -3.51
C HIS A 169 18.52 -27.15 -4.13
N HIS A 170 17.33 -27.36 -3.58
CA HIS A 170 16.09 -26.80 -4.10
C HIS A 170 16.09 -25.26 -4.15
N ALA A 171 16.70 -24.58 -3.17
CA ALA A 171 16.76 -23.12 -3.14
C ALA A 171 17.64 -22.54 -4.27
N ASP A 172 18.80 -23.15 -4.54
CA ASP A 172 19.71 -22.76 -5.63
C ASP A 172 19.06 -23.01 -6.99
N LYS A 173 18.55 -24.23 -7.20
CA LYS A 173 17.84 -24.61 -8.43
C LYS A 173 16.70 -23.66 -8.74
N LYS A 174 15.89 -23.33 -7.73
CA LYS A 174 14.76 -22.41 -7.88
C LYS A 174 15.21 -21.01 -8.28
N PHE A 175 16.24 -20.46 -7.64
CA PHE A 175 16.75 -19.13 -7.99
C PHE A 175 17.28 -19.08 -9.43
N LEU A 176 18.09 -20.06 -9.82
CA LEU A 176 18.65 -20.12 -11.18
C LEU A 176 17.56 -20.27 -12.24
N HIS A 177 16.57 -21.13 -11.99
CA HIS A 177 15.46 -21.37 -12.90
C HIS A 177 14.57 -20.13 -13.07
N GLU A 178 14.24 -19.43 -11.97
CA GLU A 178 13.48 -18.19 -12.05
C GLU A 178 14.23 -17.07 -12.78
N LEU A 179 15.55 -16.96 -12.57
CA LEU A 179 16.37 -15.95 -13.25
C LEU A 179 16.46 -16.22 -14.76
N GLN A 180 16.65 -17.48 -15.14
CA GLN A 180 16.66 -17.90 -16.54
C GLN A 180 15.29 -17.69 -17.20
N ALA A 181 14.21 -18.07 -16.52
CA ALA A 181 12.85 -17.86 -17.02
C ALA A 181 12.52 -16.38 -17.19
N ALA A 182 13.02 -15.51 -16.31
CA ALA A 182 12.88 -14.07 -16.48
C ALA A 182 13.67 -13.53 -17.67
N GLN A 183 14.86 -14.09 -17.95
CA GLN A 183 15.64 -13.76 -19.13
C GLN A 183 14.91 -14.19 -20.42
N ASP A 184 14.49 -15.45 -20.50
CA ASP A 184 13.82 -16.00 -21.68
C ASP A 184 12.51 -15.26 -21.94
N ALA A 185 11.72 -14.99 -20.89
CA ALA A 185 10.51 -14.19 -21.00
C ALA A 185 10.81 -12.80 -21.57
N LEU A 186 11.85 -12.12 -21.09
CA LEU A 186 12.27 -10.81 -21.58
C LEU A 186 12.71 -10.83 -23.05
N GLU A 187 13.34 -11.91 -23.50
CA GLU A 187 13.74 -12.09 -24.90
C GLU A 187 12.51 -12.25 -25.82
N THR A 188 11.47 -12.91 -25.33
CA THR A 188 10.19 -13.09 -26.05
C THR A 188 9.28 -11.87 -26.00
N LEU A 189 9.55 -10.86 -25.15
CA LEU A 189 8.72 -9.66 -25.09
C LEU A 189 8.79 -8.87 -26.39
N ASP A 190 7.61 -8.66 -26.95
CA ASP A 190 7.37 -7.81 -28.10
C ASP A 190 6.39 -6.68 -27.70
N PRO A 191 6.83 -5.40 -27.69
CA PRO A 191 6.01 -4.28 -27.28
C PRO A 191 4.82 -4.01 -28.22
N ASP A 192 4.79 -4.60 -29.42
CA ASP A 192 3.64 -4.48 -30.33
C ASP A 192 2.48 -5.41 -29.94
N THR A 193 2.78 -6.51 -29.25
CA THR A 193 1.79 -7.55 -28.90
C THR A 193 1.54 -7.64 -27.40
N THR A 194 2.54 -7.31 -26.57
CA THR A 194 2.48 -7.46 -25.12
C THR A 194 2.22 -6.12 -24.46
N GLN A 195 1.06 -5.99 -23.81
CA GLN A 195 0.69 -4.75 -23.11
C GLN A 195 1.20 -4.74 -21.66
N MET A 196 1.29 -5.91 -21.04
CA MET A 196 1.81 -6.06 -19.69
C MET A 196 2.63 -7.34 -19.53
N ALA A 197 3.76 -7.23 -18.84
CA ALA A 197 4.51 -8.37 -18.34
C ALA A 197 4.73 -8.17 -16.84
N ALA A 198 4.46 -9.19 -16.06
CA ALA A 198 4.64 -9.21 -14.62
C ALA A 198 5.46 -10.45 -14.22
N PHE A 199 6.59 -10.22 -13.55
CA PHE A 199 7.48 -11.28 -13.09
C PHE A 199 7.57 -11.27 -11.57
N HIS A 200 7.50 -12.45 -10.95
CA HIS A 200 7.75 -12.61 -9.52
C HIS A 200 8.95 -13.52 -9.28
N LEU A 201 10.00 -12.97 -8.68
CA LEU A 201 11.18 -13.71 -8.26
C LEU A 201 11.11 -13.99 -6.75
N HIS A 202 11.14 -15.27 -6.40
CA HIS A 202 11.15 -15.81 -5.03
C HIS A 202 12.46 -16.51 -4.67
N GLY A 203 13.36 -16.71 -5.64
CA GLY A 203 14.62 -17.41 -5.49
C GLY A 203 15.48 -16.83 -4.38
N LEU A 204 15.68 -15.50 -4.37
CA LEU A 204 16.45 -14.81 -3.32
C LEU A 204 15.87 -15.03 -1.93
N ARG A 205 14.54 -14.99 -1.77
CA ARG A 205 13.90 -15.33 -0.49
C ARG A 205 14.20 -16.76 -0.07
N SER A 206 14.14 -17.70 -1.03
CA SER A 206 14.40 -19.12 -0.77
C SER A 206 15.85 -19.35 -0.34
N LEU A 207 16.80 -18.70 -1.00
CA LEU A 207 18.23 -18.71 -0.63
C LEU A 207 18.47 -18.08 0.74
N LYS A 208 17.84 -16.94 1.03
CA LYS A 208 17.95 -16.28 2.34
C LYS A 208 17.43 -17.15 3.47
N HIS A 209 16.34 -17.88 3.23
CA HIS A 209 15.77 -18.80 4.21
C HIS A 209 16.69 -20.00 4.48
N GLU A 210 17.26 -20.59 3.42
CA GLU A 210 18.09 -21.79 3.51
C GLU A 210 19.49 -21.49 4.05
N TYR A 211 20.15 -20.48 3.50
CA TYR A 211 21.57 -20.20 3.77
C TYR A 211 21.81 -18.97 4.65
N GLY A 212 20.82 -18.09 4.79
CA GLY A 212 20.96 -16.79 5.47
C GLY A 212 21.45 -15.68 4.54
N ALA A 213 21.18 -14.42 4.93
CA ALA A 213 21.56 -13.24 4.16
C ALA A 213 23.09 -12.99 4.07
N GLU A 214 23.86 -13.52 5.02
CA GLU A 214 25.32 -13.39 5.06
C GLU A 214 26.05 -14.53 4.31
N SER A 215 25.30 -15.44 3.68
CA SER A 215 25.88 -16.56 2.95
C SER A 215 26.46 -16.15 1.60
N VAL A 216 27.49 -16.86 1.15
CA VAL A 216 28.12 -16.64 -0.16
C VAL A 216 27.10 -16.87 -1.28
N GLN A 217 26.22 -17.87 -1.14
CA GLN A 217 25.16 -18.18 -2.10
C GLN A 217 24.19 -17.01 -2.26
N TYR A 218 23.73 -16.44 -1.15
CA TYR A 218 22.79 -15.33 -1.17
C TYR A 218 23.43 -14.06 -1.75
N GLN A 219 24.65 -13.72 -1.34
CA GLN A 219 25.38 -12.56 -1.86
C GLN A 219 25.69 -12.69 -3.37
N GLU A 220 26.09 -13.89 -3.81
CA GLU A 220 26.33 -14.16 -5.22
C GLU A 220 25.03 -14.10 -6.03
N ALA A 221 23.90 -14.54 -5.46
CA ALA A 221 22.60 -14.41 -6.09
C ALA A 221 22.15 -12.94 -6.22
N GLU A 222 22.39 -12.09 -5.21
CA GLU A 222 22.17 -10.64 -5.34
C GLU A 222 23.04 -10.03 -6.44
N ARG A 223 24.31 -10.45 -6.54
CA ARG A 223 25.21 -10.03 -7.61
C ARG A 223 24.72 -10.45 -9.00
N LEU A 224 24.28 -11.69 -9.16
CA LEU A 224 23.74 -12.19 -10.44
C LEU A 224 22.45 -11.46 -10.82
N LEU A 225 21.56 -11.22 -9.86
CA LEU A 225 20.34 -10.44 -10.11
C LEU A 225 20.67 -8.99 -10.51
N SER A 226 21.63 -8.36 -9.83
CA SER A 226 22.13 -7.02 -10.17
C SER A 226 22.64 -6.98 -11.61
N LEU A 227 23.45 -7.97 -12.00
CA LEU A 227 23.96 -8.07 -13.36
C LEU A 227 22.85 -8.27 -14.38
N PHE A 228 21.89 -9.17 -14.12
CA PHE A 228 20.74 -9.38 -14.98
C PHE A 228 19.96 -8.08 -15.20
N ILE A 229 19.66 -7.34 -14.13
CA ILE A 229 18.90 -6.10 -14.25
C ILE A 229 19.70 -5.05 -15.03
N GLN A 230 20.99 -4.86 -14.72
CA GLN A 230 21.81 -3.81 -15.33
C GLN A 230 22.27 -4.12 -16.76
N LYS A 231 22.52 -5.38 -17.09
CA LYS A 231 23.09 -5.80 -18.38
C LYS A 231 22.06 -6.31 -19.35
N THR A 232 20.93 -6.79 -18.86
CA THR A 232 19.89 -7.42 -19.68
C THR A 232 18.60 -6.60 -19.64
N LEU A 233 18.03 -6.38 -18.45
CA LEU A 233 16.73 -5.73 -18.34
C LEU A 233 16.72 -4.27 -18.78
N ILE A 234 17.58 -3.44 -18.17
CA ILE A 234 17.63 -2.00 -18.46
C ILE A 234 17.94 -1.73 -19.94
N PRO A 235 18.98 -2.34 -20.56
CA PRO A 235 19.26 -2.11 -21.97
C PRO A 235 18.11 -2.56 -22.89
N LYS A 236 17.39 -3.62 -22.53
CA LYS A 236 16.21 -4.06 -23.30
C LYS A 236 15.09 -3.01 -23.24
N LEU A 237 14.80 -2.47 -22.05
CA LEU A 237 13.81 -1.39 -21.90
C LEU A 237 14.21 -0.13 -22.69
N GLU A 238 15.48 0.26 -22.64
CA GLU A 238 16.01 1.38 -23.43
C GLU A 238 15.91 1.12 -24.94
N SER A 239 16.08 -0.13 -25.39
CA SER A 239 15.93 -0.50 -26.80
C SER A 239 14.49 -0.38 -27.31
N PHE A 240 13.50 -0.58 -26.44
CA PHE A 240 12.10 -0.35 -26.78
C PHE A 240 11.81 1.14 -26.91
N GLU A 241 12.33 1.97 -25.99
CA GLU A 241 12.19 3.42 -26.07
C GLU A 241 12.82 4.01 -27.34
N ALA A 242 13.98 3.49 -27.74
CA ALA A 242 14.63 3.88 -29.00
C ALA A 242 13.78 3.57 -30.26
N SER A 243 12.79 2.68 -30.13
CA SER A 243 11.87 2.28 -31.20
C SER A 243 10.56 3.10 -31.21
N ASP A 244 10.53 4.26 -30.54
CA ASP A 244 9.36 5.12 -30.36
C ASP A 244 8.20 4.43 -29.62
N LYS A 245 8.51 3.40 -28.82
CA LYS A 245 7.56 2.73 -27.93
C LYS A 245 7.72 3.25 -26.52
N ARG A 246 6.61 3.66 -25.91
CA ARG A 246 6.61 4.12 -24.52
C ARG A 246 6.54 2.92 -23.60
N VAL A 247 7.67 2.53 -23.02
CA VAL A 247 7.73 1.40 -22.09
C VAL A 247 8.05 1.91 -20.69
N ALA A 248 7.30 1.44 -19.69
CA ALA A 248 7.62 1.67 -18.29
C ALA A 248 7.95 0.35 -17.59
N GLY A 249 9.12 0.29 -16.97
CA GLY A 249 9.52 -0.80 -16.09
C GLY A 249 9.34 -0.41 -14.63
N THR A 250 8.66 -1.21 -13.82
CA THR A 250 8.55 -1.03 -12.37
C THR A 250 9.22 -2.20 -11.68
N LEU A 251 10.30 -1.95 -10.94
CA LEU A 251 10.98 -2.92 -10.11
C LEU A 251 10.59 -2.71 -8.65
N ILE A 252 10.16 -3.77 -7.98
CA ILE A 252 9.75 -3.73 -6.58
C ILE A 252 10.61 -4.72 -5.80
N PHE A 253 11.44 -4.20 -4.90
CA PHE A 253 12.17 -5.03 -3.95
C PHE A 253 11.36 -5.15 -2.66
N ALA A 254 10.90 -6.37 -2.38
CA ALA A 254 10.12 -6.69 -1.21
C ALA A 254 10.97 -7.43 -0.17
N PRO A 255 11.00 -6.96 1.08
CA PRO A 255 11.78 -7.60 2.12
C PRO A 255 11.29 -9.03 2.36
N GLY A 256 12.24 -9.96 2.52
CA GLY A 256 11.96 -11.35 2.86
C GLY A 256 11.52 -11.50 4.31
N HIS A 257 10.27 -11.18 4.63
CA HIS A 257 9.71 -11.50 5.93
C HIS A 257 9.13 -12.92 5.94
N ASP A 258 9.80 -13.80 6.68
CA ASP A 258 9.34 -15.16 6.98
C ASP A 258 8.31 -15.21 8.12
N HIS A 259 7.94 -14.07 8.70
CA HIS A 259 7.06 -14.00 9.86
C HIS A 259 5.55 -14.05 9.57
N GLN A 260 5.12 -14.70 8.50
CA GLN A 260 3.68 -14.84 8.29
C GLN A 260 3.23 -16.20 7.74
N ARG A 261 3.60 -17.26 8.45
CA ARG A 261 2.63 -18.35 8.64
C ARG A 261 1.60 -17.85 9.66
N ASN A 262 0.33 -17.66 9.25
CA ASN A 262 -0.90 -17.65 10.08
C ASN A 262 -1.77 -16.36 10.22
N HIS A 263 -1.61 -15.29 9.46
CA HIS A 263 -2.57 -14.15 9.56
C HIS A 263 -3.13 -13.71 8.21
N HIS A 264 -4.00 -14.55 7.63
CA HIS A 264 -4.95 -14.14 6.60
C HIS A 264 -6.23 -13.63 7.27
N HIS A 265 -6.24 -12.36 7.71
CA HIS A 265 -7.50 -11.68 8.05
C HIS A 265 -8.07 -11.04 6.79
N SER A 266 -8.97 -11.77 6.12
CA SER A 266 -9.93 -11.21 5.19
C SER A 266 -10.85 -10.26 5.97
N MET A 267 -10.88 -8.98 5.58
CA MET A 267 -11.77 -8.00 6.17
C MET A 267 -13.21 -8.27 5.71
N SER A 268 -13.94 -9.09 6.48
CA SER A 268 -15.38 -9.27 6.34
C SER A 268 -16.12 -8.70 7.56
N LYS A 269 -17.20 -7.95 7.29
CA LYS A 269 -17.97 -7.12 8.21
C LYS A 269 -18.66 -7.93 9.33
N ARG A 270 -18.54 -7.46 10.58
CA ARG A 270 -19.49 -7.58 11.72
C ARG A 270 -20.25 -8.91 11.92
N ALA A 271 -19.69 -10.04 11.54
CA ALA A 271 -20.00 -11.33 12.12
C ALA A 271 -18.73 -11.76 12.85
N VAL A 272 -18.89 -12.22 14.11
CA VAL A 272 -17.81 -12.87 14.85
C VAL A 272 -17.18 -13.90 13.91
N PRO A 273 -15.91 -13.76 13.51
CA PRO A 273 -15.30 -14.69 12.58
C PRO A 273 -15.23 -16.06 13.26
N GLU A 274 -15.80 -17.09 12.63
CA GLU A 274 -15.65 -18.46 13.13
C GLU A 274 -14.18 -18.91 13.13
N ASP A 275 -13.34 -18.26 12.32
CA ASP A 275 -11.91 -18.53 12.17
C ASP A 275 -11.04 -17.40 12.72
N GLY A 276 -11.42 -16.86 13.89
CA GLY A 276 -10.54 -16.00 14.67
C GLY A 276 -9.25 -16.73 15.05
N SER A 277 -8.12 -16.03 14.99
CA SER A 277 -6.78 -16.49 15.40
C SER A 277 -6.76 -16.80 16.90
N CYS A 278 -7.25 -17.97 17.26
CA CYS A 278 -7.40 -18.36 18.64
C CYS A 278 -6.21 -19.18 19.12
N PHE A 279 -5.85 -18.99 20.38
CA PHE A 279 -4.68 -19.64 20.97
C PHE A 279 -5.01 -21.08 21.36
N LEU A 280 -4.09 -22.01 21.14
CA LEU A 280 -4.29 -23.42 21.50
C LEU A 280 -4.30 -23.66 23.01
N SER A 281 -3.66 -22.78 23.79
CA SER A 281 -3.59 -22.89 25.25
C SER A 281 -3.91 -21.56 25.93
N LYS A 282 -4.39 -21.65 27.17
CA LYS A 282 -4.69 -20.49 28.03
C LYS A 282 -3.42 -19.65 28.26
N GLU A 283 -2.29 -20.30 28.53
CA GLU A 283 -1.01 -19.64 28.78
C GLU A 283 -0.48 -18.92 27.53
N SER A 284 -0.65 -19.52 26.34
CA SER A 284 -0.32 -18.85 25.08
C SER A 284 -1.18 -17.61 24.86
N CYS A 285 -2.47 -17.65 25.23
CA CYS A 285 -3.35 -16.50 25.17
C CYS A 285 -2.91 -15.41 26.16
N GLU A 286 -2.66 -15.76 27.43
CA GLU A 286 -2.24 -14.80 28.45
C GLU A 286 -0.91 -14.15 28.11
N ASN A 287 0.09 -14.93 27.66
CA ASN A 287 1.39 -14.40 27.27
C ASN A 287 1.33 -13.61 25.96
N GLY A 288 0.57 -14.10 24.96
CA GLY A 288 0.46 -13.46 23.65
C GLY A 288 -0.32 -12.13 23.67
N THR A 289 -1.23 -11.97 24.63
CA THR A 289 -2.10 -10.79 24.73
C THR A 289 -1.79 -9.90 25.94
N SER A 290 -0.70 -10.18 26.68
CA SER A 290 -0.38 -9.51 27.95
C SER A 290 -1.56 -9.52 28.93
N TYR A 291 -2.09 -10.71 29.18
CA TYR A 291 -3.29 -10.94 29.99
C TYR A 291 -4.50 -10.14 29.50
N CYS A 292 -4.73 -10.13 28.18
CA CYS A 292 -5.77 -9.33 27.53
C CYS A 292 -5.70 -7.84 27.92
N SER A 293 -4.48 -7.29 27.93
CA SER A 293 -4.18 -5.92 28.35
C SER A 293 -4.68 -5.57 29.76
N GLU A 294 -4.76 -6.56 30.66
CA GLU A 294 -5.36 -6.46 32.01
C GLU A 294 -6.84 -6.01 32.03
N ARG A 295 -7.49 -5.99 30.85
CA ARG A 295 -8.86 -5.50 30.64
C ARG A 295 -9.83 -6.60 30.24
N GLY A 296 -9.34 -7.83 30.16
CA GLY A 296 -10.13 -9.01 29.85
C GLY A 296 -9.58 -10.25 30.53
N SER A 297 -10.10 -11.39 30.11
CA SER A 297 -9.62 -12.71 30.52
C SER A 297 -9.66 -13.67 29.35
N CYS A 298 -8.63 -14.52 29.24
CA CYS A 298 -8.61 -15.58 28.25
C CYS A 298 -9.67 -16.65 28.60
N VAL A 299 -10.67 -16.81 27.74
CA VAL A 299 -11.74 -17.78 27.88
C VAL A 299 -11.70 -18.79 26.74
N LYS A 300 -12.06 -20.04 27.03
CA LYS A 300 -12.15 -21.08 26.01
C LYS A 300 -13.43 -20.87 25.21
N SER A 301 -13.29 -20.64 23.90
CA SER A 301 -14.38 -20.58 22.93
C SER A 301 -14.18 -21.71 21.92
N LYS A 302 -15.14 -22.65 21.85
CA LYS A 302 -15.01 -23.91 21.10
C LYS A 302 -13.72 -24.66 21.50
N ASP A 303 -12.76 -24.80 20.59
CA ASP A 303 -11.51 -25.57 20.79
C ASP A 303 -10.27 -24.71 21.05
N CYS A 304 -10.44 -23.42 21.30
CA CYS A 304 -9.32 -22.51 21.48
C CYS A 304 -9.62 -21.36 22.45
N PHE A 305 -8.58 -20.59 22.79
CA PHE A 305 -8.64 -19.52 23.77
C PHE A 305 -8.65 -18.15 23.07
N VAL A 306 -9.58 -17.30 23.50
CA VAL A 306 -9.74 -15.93 23.00
C VAL A 306 -9.87 -14.97 24.19
N CYS A 307 -9.47 -13.72 24.00
CA CYS A 307 -9.68 -12.69 25.02
C CYS A 307 -11.15 -12.26 25.07
N GLN A 308 -11.76 -12.38 26.24
CA GLN A 308 -13.07 -11.79 26.53
C GLN A 308 -12.87 -10.53 27.37
N CYS A 309 -13.25 -9.38 26.82
CA CYS A 309 -13.12 -8.10 27.50
C CYS A 309 -14.10 -7.97 28.67
N LYS A 310 -13.62 -7.44 29.79
CA LYS A 310 -14.42 -7.29 31.02
C LYS A 310 -15.48 -6.19 30.89
N SER A 311 -15.20 -5.17 30.09
CA SER A 311 -16.11 -4.06 29.81
C SER A 311 -16.45 -4.01 28.32
N PRO A 312 -17.72 -3.74 27.95
CA PRO A 312 -18.13 -3.60 26.55
C PRO A 312 -17.50 -2.39 25.85
N SER A 313 -16.89 -1.46 26.60
CA SER A 313 -16.18 -0.31 26.05
C SER A 313 -14.82 -0.65 25.44
N PHE A 314 -14.39 -1.92 25.48
CA PHE A 314 -13.13 -2.35 24.86
C PHE A 314 -13.38 -3.38 23.77
N THR A 315 -12.58 -3.29 22.71
CA THR A 315 -12.60 -4.16 21.55
C THR A 315 -11.15 -4.48 21.10
N GLY A 316 -11.02 -5.36 20.12
CA GLY A 316 -9.75 -5.88 19.61
C GLY A 316 -9.31 -7.19 20.26
N ASP A 317 -8.35 -7.85 19.62
CA ASP A 317 -7.92 -9.22 19.96
C ASP A 317 -7.35 -9.37 21.37
N ALA A 318 -6.85 -8.29 21.97
CA ALA A 318 -6.32 -8.23 23.33
C ALA A 318 -7.03 -7.17 24.20
N CYS A 319 -8.25 -6.73 23.83
CA CYS A 319 -9.00 -5.68 24.54
C CYS A 319 -8.26 -4.33 24.64
N GLN A 320 -7.40 -4.05 23.68
CA GLN A 320 -6.51 -2.88 23.69
C GLN A 320 -7.18 -1.61 23.18
N VAL A 321 -8.22 -1.73 22.34
CA VAL A 321 -8.89 -0.58 21.70
C VAL A 321 -10.12 -0.21 22.51
N ILE A 322 -10.30 1.08 22.81
CA ILE A 322 -11.55 1.59 23.38
C ILE A 322 -12.55 1.71 22.24
N ASP A 323 -13.70 1.05 22.35
CA ASP A 323 -14.82 1.23 21.41
C ASP A 323 -15.53 2.55 21.71
N ALA A 324 -14.93 3.65 21.22
CA ALA A 324 -15.51 4.99 21.26
C ALA A 324 -16.46 5.25 20.07
N THR A 325 -16.77 4.22 19.27
CA THR A 325 -17.55 4.39 18.04
C THR A 325 -18.99 4.81 18.34
N ALA A 326 -19.59 4.24 19.39
CA ALA A 326 -20.95 4.58 19.80
C ALA A 326 -21.05 6.04 20.29
N ASP A 327 -20.11 6.47 21.13
CA ASP A 327 -20.05 7.84 21.63
C ASP A 327 -19.81 8.84 20.51
N PHE A 328 -18.89 8.52 19.59
CA PHE A 328 -18.62 9.34 18.40
C PHE A 328 -19.87 9.48 17.52
N GLN A 329 -20.57 8.39 17.23
CA GLN A 329 -21.80 8.44 16.42
C GLN A 329 -22.88 9.28 17.09
N LEU A 330 -23.06 9.15 18.39
CA LEU A 330 -24.04 9.92 19.14
C LEU A 330 -23.70 11.42 19.14
N LEU A 331 -22.43 11.77 19.35
CA LEU A 331 -21.94 13.16 19.28
C LEU A 331 -22.05 13.75 17.86
N PHE A 332 -21.72 12.94 16.84
CA PHE A 332 -21.80 13.37 15.45
C PHE A 332 -23.23 13.70 15.04
N TRP A 333 -24.18 12.78 15.27
CA TRP A 333 -25.57 12.99 14.86
C TRP A 333 -26.29 14.05 15.69
N SER A 334 -26.00 14.15 16.99
CA SER A 334 -26.53 15.25 17.81
C SER A 334 -25.99 16.60 17.37
N GLY A 335 -24.71 16.70 17.00
CA GLY A 335 -24.12 17.91 16.43
C GLY A 335 -24.77 18.33 15.12
N VAL A 336 -24.93 17.39 14.18
CA VAL A 336 -25.62 17.63 12.89
C VAL A 336 -27.06 18.10 13.12
N PHE A 337 -27.80 17.46 14.03
CA PHE A 337 -29.17 17.83 14.35
C PHE A 337 -29.28 19.25 14.94
N LEU A 338 -28.36 19.62 15.84
CA LEU A 338 -28.33 20.96 16.45
C LEU A 338 -28.08 22.05 15.40
N ILE A 339 -27.18 21.80 14.43
CA ILE A 339 -26.90 22.73 13.33
C ILE A 339 -28.14 22.94 12.46
N VAL A 340 -28.85 21.86 12.11
CA VAL A 340 -30.08 21.92 11.30
C VAL A 340 -31.18 22.69 12.03
N LEU A 341 -31.39 22.41 13.33
CA LEU A 341 -32.39 23.10 14.15
C LEU A 341 -32.09 24.59 14.25
N THR A 342 -30.83 24.95 14.53
CA THR A 342 -30.40 26.36 14.63
C THR A 342 -30.60 27.10 13.30
N SER A 343 -30.22 26.48 12.18
CA SER A 343 -30.42 27.03 10.84
C SER A 343 -31.90 27.21 10.52
N GLY A 344 -32.75 26.25 10.93
CA GLY A 344 -34.21 26.33 10.77
C GLY A 344 -34.82 27.49 11.55
N VAL A 345 -34.40 27.72 12.80
CA VAL A 345 -34.85 28.86 13.61
C VAL A 345 -34.43 30.18 12.97
N LEU A 346 -33.17 30.29 12.50
CA LEU A 346 -32.68 31.49 11.82
C LEU A 346 -33.48 31.79 10.54
N LEU A 347 -33.75 30.78 9.71
CA LEU A 347 -34.57 30.92 8.50
C LEU A 347 -36.02 31.32 8.81
N PHE A 348 -36.59 30.77 9.89
CA PHE A 348 -37.95 31.10 10.32
C PHE A 348 -38.05 32.57 10.79
N VAL A 349 -37.12 33.00 11.65
CA VAL A 349 -37.04 34.40 12.11
C VAL A 349 -36.84 35.34 10.91
N TYR A 350 -35.92 34.99 9.99
CA TYR A 350 -35.67 35.77 8.78
C TYR A 350 -36.94 35.93 7.92
N LYS A 351 -37.70 34.86 7.69
CA LYS A 351 -38.96 34.93 6.94
C LYS A 351 -40.04 35.72 7.66
N SER A 352 -40.12 35.62 8.99
CA SER A 352 -41.10 36.39 9.77
C SER A 352 -40.81 37.90 9.77
N GLY A 353 -39.53 38.28 9.69
CA GLY A 353 -39.12 39.69 9.62
C GLY A 353 -39.24 40.31 8.22
N ASN A 354 -39.30 39.48 7.18
CA ASN A 354 -39.42 39.94 5.79
C ASN A 354 -40.88 39.94 5.28
N VAL A 355 -41.85 39.88 6.19
CA VAL A 355 -43.23 40.22 5.87
C VAL A 355 -43.27 41.73 5.73
N GLU A 356 -43.00 42.21 4.51
CA GLU A 356 -43.24 43.59 4.13
C GLU A 356 -44.64 43.97 4.59
N ASP A 357 -44.70 45.02 5.41
CA ASP A 357 -45.89 45.73 5.91
C ASP A 357 -47.16 45.49 5.08
N SER A 358 -47.84 44.37 5.34
CA SER A 358 -49.25 44.21 4.97
C SER A 358 -50.07 44.97 6.02
N GLY A 359 -49.94 46.29 5.97
CA GLY A 359 -50.90 47.26 6.45
C GLY A 359 -51.48 46.98 7.83
N VAL A 360 -50.67 47.12 8.88
CA VAL A 360 -51.25 47.70 10.11
C VAL A 360 -51.57 49.15 9.75
N MET A 361 -52.77 49.36 9.24
CA MET A 361 -53.40 50.67 9.12
C MET A 361 -53.24 51.34 10.47
N ALA A 362 -52.35 52.33 10.56
CA ALA A 362 -52.35 53.27 11.66
C ALA A 362 -53.75 53.90 11.66
N VAL A 363 -54.64 53.40 12.53
CA VAL A 363 -55.97 53.95 12.73
C VAL A 363 -55.74 55.40 13.17
N PRO A 364 -56.16 56.41 12.38
CA PRO A 364 -56.10 57.78 12.85
C PRO A 364 -57.08 57.88 14.01
N SER A 365 -56.54 58.02 15.23
CA SER A 365 -57.32 58.43 16.39
C SER A 365 -57.88 59.82 16.10
N SER A 366 -59.12 59.87 15.63
CA SER A 366 -59.89 61.10 15.52
C SER A 366 -60.08 61.68 16.92
N LEU A 367 -59.53 62.88 17.14
CA LEU A 367 -59.86 63.69 18.31
C LEU A 367 -61.35 64.07 18.26
N PRO A 368 -62.14 63.81 19.32
CA PRO A 368 -63.43 64.47 19.47
C PRO A 368 -63.21 65.95 19.81
N LYS A 369 -63.77 66.86 18.99
CA LYS A 369 -63.97 68.26 19.39
C LYS A 369 -64.97 68.27 20.55
N GLN A 370 -64.51 68.68 21.73
CA GLN A 370 -65.36 69.22 22.80
C GLN A 370 -65.65 70.70 22.47
N ASP A 371 -66.86 71.11 22.86
CA ASP A 371 -67.58 72.34 22.49
C ASP A 371 -66.84 73.67 22.60
#